data_AF-A0A7S2Y101-F1
#
_entry.id   AF-A0A7S2Y101-F1
#
_cell.length_a   1.000
_cell.length_b   1.000
_cell.length_c   1.000
_cell.angle_alpha   90.00
_cell.angle_beta   90.00
_cell.angle_gamma   90.00
#
_symmetry.space_group_name_H-M   'P 1'
#
loop_
_entity.id
_entity.type
_entity.pdbx_description
1 polymer ?
#
loop_
_entity_poly.entity_id
_entity_poly.type
_entity_poly.pdbx_seq_one_letter_code
_entity_poly.pdbx_strand_id
1 'polypeptide(L)'
;MVLRLRGGPGGGSKKSAYFDSSAAQTEDDEDFESLNLTQMAGLSEHVVYNISVPVSIASKESAVLPISSAVVDGSRVLVYDPKVNEVNATRSIHLRNTTGLVLAPGKISVLEGGRFVAQNEFTPMLPDDEALISYGEDSTVGVTVKHPKELQHDEVDGIEIEYSSLHPTLPINIKLSHKKIRTTVYTIKNNSLDREVKKFYIDHTASTAHGGFEITTSDKCIKSVTGFNRYELSLAPNEQVEFEVAEEAFHMENLAQWSVSSFLAESAPTLLQQNTITAEQIHHITEMVKQRWLGNVRDTIQKIQSQATQVTSKMLEGWRNCSPHLDLPPDLWGKMEEAIAHRESMAELERQIQVHSDHIEDVHNNQDRLRKNITSLEKVSNSSLVARYLADLDREEDDLLQTRSAIESKQEECVQLENKAKKLISQILETLNTIVLE
;
A
#
# COMPACT_ATOMS: atom_id res chain seq x y z
N MET A 1 6.79 9.38 22.15
CA MET A 1 5.44 9.19 22.72
C MET A 1 5.63 8.67 24.14
N VAL A 2 5.25 9.43 25.17
CA VAL A 2 5.41 9.00 26.57
C VAL A 2 4.05 8.48 27.06
N LEU A 3 3.97 7.18 27.27
CA LEU A 3 2.82 6.49 27.83
C LEU A 3 2.63 6.97 29.28
N ARG A 4 1.55 7.71 29.56
CA ARG A 4 1.20 8.13 30.91
C ARG A 4 0.30 7.07 31.54
N LEU A 5 0.86 6.24 32.41
CA LEU A 5 0.07 5.40 33.31
C LEU A 5 -0.55 6.30 34.40
N ARG A 6 -1.83 6.65 34.22
CA ARG A 6 -2.69 7.16 35.30
C ARG A 6 -3.30 5.96 36.01
N GLY A 7 -3.02 5.79 37.29
CA GLY A 7 -3.69 4.80 38.13
C GLY A 7 -3.03 4.63 39.49
N GLY A 8 -3.18 5.61 40.38
CA GLY A 8 -2.87 5.43 41.80
C GLY A 8 -4.01 4.67 42.51
N PRO A 9 -3.72 3.86 43.55
CA PRO A 9 -4.74 3.07 44.24
C PRO A 9 -5.61 3.95 45.12
N GLY A 10 -6.88 4.09 44.74
CA GLY A 10 -7.93 4.72 45.55
C GLY A 10 -8.35 3.81 46.71
N GLY A 11 -8.43 4.39 47.90
CA GLY A 11 -8.70 3.73 49.18
C GLY A 11 -10.03 2.97 49.24
N GLY A 12 -10.01 1.90 50.03
CA GLY A 12 -11.11 0.97 50.19
C GLY A 12 -12.35 1.53 50.90
N SER A 13 -13.50 1.02 50.48
CA SER A 13 -14.71 0.99 51.29
C SER A 13 -15.45 -0.33 51.03
N LYS A 14 -15.54 -1.15 52.07
CA LYS A 14 -16.32 -2.40 52.15
C LYS A 14 -17.80 -2.13 51.87
N LYS A 15 -18.48 -2.96 51.05
CA LYS A 15 -19.89 -3.39 51.23
C LYS A 15 -20.20 -4.70 50.47
N SER A 16 -20.52 -5.73 51.26
CA SER A 16 -21.50 -6.84 51.15
C SER A 16 -22.14 -7.26 49.80
N ALA A 17 -21.89 -8.53 49.44
CA ALA A 17 -22.75 -9.66 49.03
C ALA A 17 -23.99 -9.49 48.09
N TYR A 18 -24.02 -10.21 46.96
CA TYR A 18 -24.85 -11.42 46.65
C TYR A 18 -24.74 -11.81 45.14
N PHE A 19 -24.55 -13.12 44.84
CA PHE A 19 -24.90 -13.97 43.63
C PHE A 19 -24.74 -13.41 42.19
N ASP A 20 -24.35 -14.12 41.13
CA ASP A 20 -24.29 -15.54 40.74
C ASP A 20 -23.37 -15.70 39.50
N SER A 21 -22.97 -16.93 39.27
CA SER A 21 -22.23 -17.61 38.20
C SER A 21 -22.31 -17.10 36.74
N SER A 22 -21.16 -17.12 36.06
CA SER A 22 -20.95 -17.92 34.84
C SER A 22 -19.46 -17.91 34.43
N ALA A 23 -18.95 -19.09 34.11
CA ALA A 23 -17.56 -19.39 33.80
C ALA A 23 -17.03 -18.65 32.56
N ALA A 24 -15.86 -18.02 32.72
CA ALA A 24 -14.92 -17.77 31.64
C ALA A 24 -13.53 -18.14 32.17
N GLN A 25 -12.97 -19.22 31.65
CA GLN A 25 -11.55 -19.54 31.79
C GLN A 25 -10.78 -18.49 30.99
N THR A 26 -10.08 -17.60 31.68
CA THR A 26 -8.95 -16.87 31.11
C THR A 26 -7.70 -17.63 31.54
N GLU A 27 -7.05 -18.19 30.52
CA GLU A 27 -5.73 -18.82 30.60
C GLU A 27 -4.71 -17.84 31.18
N ASP A 28 -3.84 -18.40 32.00
CA ASP A 28 -2.80 -17.74 32.75
C ASP A 28 -1.75 -17.10 31.81
N ASP A 29 -1.70 -15.76 31.77
CA ASP A 29 -0.53 -15.00 31.31
C ASP A 29 0.59 -15.10 32.38
N GLU A 30 1.19 -16.28 32.51
CA GLU A 30 2.35 -16.57 33.38
C GLU A 30 3.69 -16.26 32.70
N ASP A 31 3.80 -15.13 31.98
CA ASP A 31 5.08 -14.67 31.40
C ASP A 31 5.36 -13.16 31.61
N PHE A 32 4.76 -12.58 32.65
CA PHE A 32 5.28 -11.33 33.21
C PHE A 32 6.38 -11.67 34.22
N GLU A 33 7.63 -11.40 33.87
CA GLU A 33 8.74 -11.34 34.83
C GLU A 33 8.27 -10.51 36.03
N SER A 34 8.03 -11.19 37.14
CA SER A 34 7.65 -10.54 38.39
C SER A 34 8.83 -9.69 38.87
N LEU A 35 8.80 -8.40 38.51
CA LEU A 35 9.73 -7.40 38.99
C LEU A 35 9.74 -7.44 40.51
N ASN A 36 10.84 -7.93 41.08
CA ASN A 36 11.02 -8.07 42.53
C ASN A 36 10.79 -6.71 43.18
N LEU A 37 9.88 -6.62 44.17
CA LEU A 37 9.62 -5.40 44.94
C LEU A 37 10.90 -4.76 45.52
N THR A 38 11.94 -5.57 45.75
CA THR A 38 13.27 -5.14 46.23
C THR A 38 14.01 -4.26 45.22
N GLN A 39 13.77 -4.40 43.92
CA GLN A 39 14.36 -3.52 42.87
C GLN A 39 13.60 -2.19 42.74
N MET A 40 12.36 -2.12 43.22
CA MET A 40 11.53 -0.91 43.23
C MET A 40 11.77 -0.02 44.46
N ALA A 41 12.49 -0.52 45.48
CA ALA A 41 12.85 0.22 46.69
C ALA A 41 13.85 1.36 46.35
N GLY A 42 13.33 2.51 45.92
CA GLY A 42 14.10 3.69 45.53
C GLY A 42 13.49 4.51 44.39
N LEU A 43 12.58 3.91 43.61
CA LEU A 43 11.86 4.62 42.53
C LEU A 43 10.54 5.25 43.01
N SER A 44 9.95 4.75 44.09
CA SER A 44 8.67 5.22 44.66
C SER A 44 8.74 5.63 46.14
N GLU A 45 9.88 5.43 46.80
CA GLU A 45 10.12 5.76 48.21
C GLU A 45 11.01 7.01 48.38
N HIS A 46 10.93 7.64 49.54
CA HIS A 46 11.85 8.72 49.91
C HIS A 46 13.30 8.21 49.90
N VAL A 47 14.16 8.79 49.05
CA VAL A 47 15.60 8.49 49.10
C VAL A 47 16.19 9.13 50.35
N VAL A 48 16.57 8.30 51.32
CA VAL A 48 17.19 8.74 52.58
C VAL A 48 18.69 8.70 52.45
N TYR A 49 19.33 9.85 52.68
CA TYR A 49 20.79 9.96 52.73
C TYR A 49 21.26 10.12 54.17
N ASN A 50 22.18 9.27 54.60
CA ASN A 50 22.83 9.38 55.90
C ASN A 50 24.12 10.21 55.75
N ILE A 51 24.10 11.44 56.27
CA ILE A 51 25.27 12.32 56.29
C ILE A 51 26.18 11.89 57.44
N SER A 52 27.45 11.59 57.14
CA SER A 52 28.40 11.07 58.14
C SER A 52 28.75 12.09 59.23
N VAL A 53 28.62 13.38 58.95
CA VAL A 53 28.92 14.47 59.88
C VAL A 53 27.61 15.13 60.32
N PRO A 54 27.25 15.10 61.61
CA PRO A 54 26.08 15.82 62.12
C PRO A 54 26.20 17.33 61.88
N VAL A 55 25.11 17.96 61.43
CA VAL A 55 25.07 19.41 61.20
C VAL A 55 23.96 20.03 62.04
N SER A 56 24.26 21.15 62.71
CA SER A 56 23.27 21.95 63.44
C SER A 56 22.83 23.14 62.60
N ILE A 57 21.52 23.38 62.53
CA ILE A 57 20.92 24.52 61.83
C ILE A 57 20.07 25.28 62.85
N ALA A 58 20.30 26.58 63.01
CA ALA A 58 19.53 27.37 63.97
C ALA A 58 18.08 27.56 63.50
N SER A 59 17.20 27.94 64.43
CA SER A 59 15.80 28.20 64.10
C SER A 59 15.69 29.29 63.02
N LYS A 60 14.94 29.02 61.95
CA LYS A 60 14.70 29.90 60.79
C LYS A 60 15.93 30.12 59.88
N GLU A 61 16.96 29.29 59.99
CA GLU A 61 18.08 29.29 59.06
C GLU A 61 17.97 28.14 58.04
N SER A 62 18.66 28.27 56.91
CA SER A 62 18.74 27.27 55.85
C SER A 62 20.19 26.93 55.55
N ALA A 63 20.49 25.65 55.32
CA ALA A 63 21.82 25.19 54.93
C ALA A 63 21.76 24.37 53.64
N VAL A 64 22.79 24.50 52.81
CA VAL A 64 23.03 23.60 51.67
C VAL A 64 24.04 22.57 52.12
N LEU A 65 23.62 21.30 52.15
CA LEU A 65 24.43 20.20 52.65
C LEU A 65 24.90 19.34 51.47
N PRO A 66 26.22 19.25 51.21
CA PRO A 66 26.73 18.26 50.26
C PRO A 66 26.54 16.87 50.85
N ILE A 67 25.76 16.02 50.17
CA ILE A 67 25.43 14.68 50.65
C ILE A 67 26.64 13.74 50.51
N SER A 68 27.25 13.75 49.33
CA SER A 68 28.40 12.90 49.00
C SER A 68 29.23 13.55 47.91
N SER A 69 30.53 13.27 47.91
CA SER A 69 31.45 13.55 46.81
C SER A 69 32.20 12.27 46.54
N ALA A 70 31.91 11.63 45.42
CA ALA A 70 32.48 10.34 45.05
C ALA A 70 33.04 10.41 43.63
N VAL A 71 34.09 9.60 43.39
CA VAL A 71 34.55 9.31 42.03
C VAL A 71 33.65 8.21 41.49
N VAL A 72 33.06 8.44 40.32
CA VAL A 72 32.16 7.52 39.62
C VAL A 72 32.77 7.15 38.29
N ASP A 73 32.48 5.94 37.82
CA ASP A 73 32.97 5.49 36.52
C ASP A 73 32.25 6.23 35.38
N GLY A 74 33.03 6.80 34.48
CA GLY A 74 32.54 7.72 33.47
C GLY A 74 33.44 7.76 32.25
N SER A 75 32.92 7.36 31.09
CA SER A 75 33.61 7.45 29.82
C SER A 75 33.09 8.62 28.98
N ARG A 76 33.97 9.40 28.38
CA ARG A 76 33.56 10.37 27.33
C ARG A 76 33.20 9.59 26.07
N VAL A 77 32.00 9.81 25.56
CA VAL A 77 31.47 9.17 24.36
C VAL A 77 30.88 10.23 23.43
N LEU A 78 30.90 9.95 22.13
CA LEU A 78 30.07 10.68 21.16
C LEU A 78 28.89 9.79 20.81
N VAL A 79 27.68 10.34 20.77
CA VAL A 79 26.46 9.58 20.48
C VAL A 79 25.77 10.20 19.28
N TYR A 80 25.61 9.43 18.22
CA TYR A 80 24.86 9.81 17.05
C TYR A 80 23.50 9.11 17.07
N ASP A 81 22.45 9.91 17.15
CA ASP A 81 21.07 9.47 16.94
C ASP A 81 20.48 10.36 15.84
N PRO A 82 20.15 9.79 14.65
CA PRO A 82 19.59 10.56 13.55
C PRO A 82 18.26 11.24 13.91
N LYS A 83 17.54 10.78 14.94
CA LYS A 83 16.31 11.41 15.44
C LYS A 83 16.57 12.69 16.23
N VAL A 84 17.74 12.79 16.86
CA VAL A 84 18.14 13.96 17.64
C VAL A 84 18.78 15.00 16.72
N ASN A 85 19.74 14.56 15.90
CA ASN A 85 20.41 15.41 14.91
C ASN A 85 20.92 14.53 13.76
N GLU A 86 20.50 14.84 12.54
CA GLU A 86 20.84 14.04 11.35
C GLU A 86 22.33 14.13 10.95
N VAL A 87 23.05 15.16 11.42
CA VAL A 87 24.41 15.46 10.95
C VAL A 87 25.46 15.31 12.05
N ASN A 88 25.18 15.87 13.23
CA ASN A 88 26.18 15.99 14.31
C ASN A 88 25.95 14.96 15.41
N ALA A 89 27.04 14.42 15.95
CA ALA A 89 26.98 13.62 17.16
C ALA A 89 26.86 14.51 18.41
N THR A 90 26.26 13.99 19.47
CA THR A 90 26.18 14.63 20.78
C THR A 90 27.34 14.16 21.65
N ARG A 91 28.01 15.09 22.32
CA ARG A 91 28.99 14.79 23.37
C ARG A 91 28.25 14.33 24.61
N SER A 92 28.58 13.15 25.09
CA SER A 92 27.96 12.58 26.29
C SER A 92 29.00 11.94 27.21
N ILE A 93 28.64 11.82 28.48
CA ILE A 93 29.36 10.99 29.44
C ILE A 93 28.54 9.73 29.63
N HIS A 94 29.10 8.57 29.27
CA HIS A 94 28.56 7.28 29.66
C HIS A 94 28.96 7.05 31.11
N LEU A 95 28.01 7.32 32.00
CA LEU A 95 28.16 7.28 33.45
C LEU A 95 27.59 5.96 33.97
N ARG A 96 28.36 5.27 34.82
CA ARG A 96 27.87 4.14 35.60
C ARG A 96 27.85 4.51 37.07
N ASN A 97 26.73 4.26 37.76
CA ASN A 97 26.62 4.49 39.19
C ASN A 97 27.37 3.39 39.95
N THR A 98 28.69 3.56 40.08
CA THR A 98 29.53 2.68 40.89
C THR A 98 29.48 3.03 42.38
N THR A 99 28.59 3.93 42.79
CA THR A 99 28.36 4.23 44.20
C THR A 99 27.36 3.23 44.78
N GLY A 100 27.44 2.96 46.08
CA GLY A 100 26.42 2.19 46.80
C GLY A 100 25.16 2.99 47.14
N LEU A 101 25.00 4.19 46.58
CA LEU A 101 23.89 5.10 46.86
C LEU A 101 23.00 5.25 45.63
N VAL A 102 21.71 5.47 45.87
CA VAL A 102 20.81 5.94 44.81
C VAL A 102 21.14 7.40 44.51
N LEU A 103 21.47 7.70 43.26
CA LEU A 103 21.62 9.09 42.80
C LEU A 103 20.23 9.65 42.53
N ALA A 104 19.80 10.61 43.35
CA ALA A 104 18.43 11.15 43.31
C ALA A 104 18.12 11.85 41.97
N PRO A 105 16.82 11.87 41.56
CA PRO A 105 16.41 12.66 40.41
C PRO A 105 16.62 14.15 40.68
N GLY A 106 16.87 14.92 39.62
CA GLY A 106 16.94 16.37 39.73
C GLY A 106 17.68 16.99 38.56
N LYS A 107 18.33 18.13 38.79
CA LYS A 107 19.15 18.80 37.78
C LYS A 107 20.62 18.59 38.09
N ILE A 108 21.37 18.17 37.09
CA ILE A 108 22.83 18.05 37.16
C ILE A 108 23.49 19.18 36.40
N SER A 109 24.60 19.68 36.93
CA SER A 109 25.47 20.64 36.25
C SER A 109 26.74 19.91 35.83
N VAL A 110 27.09 19.97 34.56
CA VAL A 110 28.30 19.37 34.02
C VAL A 110 29.38 20.44 33.97
N LEU A 111 30.52 20.16 34.60
CA LEU A 111 31.70 21.02 34.57
C LEU A 111 32.87 20.32 33.88
N GLU A 112 33.52 21.01 32.95
CA GLU A 112 34.74 20.55 32.29
C GLU A 112 35.90 21.49 32.64
N GLY A 113 36.94 20.98 33.30
CA GLY A 113 38.09 21.80 33.73
C GLY A 113 37.68 22.98 34.63
N GLY A 114 36.63 22.82 35.44
CA GLY A 114 36.06 23.87 36.30
C GLY A 114 35.14 24.86 35.58
N ARG A 115 34.89 24.70 34.27
CA ARG A 115 33.97 25.54 33.50
C ARG A 115 32.62 24.85 33.37
N PHE A 116 31.55 25.59 33.61
CA PHE A 116 30.19 25.11 33.35
C PHE A 116 29.97 24.91 31.85
N VAL A 117 29.59 23.71 31.43
CA VAL A 117 29.36 23.37 30.01
C VAL A 117 27.91 23.01 29.69
N ALA A 118 27.17 22.43 30.65
CA ALA A 118 25.77 22.06 30.44
C ALA A 118 25.01 21.89 31.76
N GLN A 119 23.68 21.93 31.67
CA GLN A 119 22.77 21.51 32.73
C GLN A 119 21.71 20.58 32.12
N ASN A 120 21.46 19.44 32.77
CA ASN A 120 20.50 18.44 32.31
C ASN A 120 19.55 18.04 33.43
N GLU A 121 18.36 17.59 33.06
CA GLU A 121 17.53 16.78 33.95
C GLU A 121 18.18 15.40 34.11
N PHE A 122 18.09 14.86 35.31
CA PHE A 122 18.72 13.62 35.73
C PHE A 122 17.65 12.67 36.26
N THR A 123 17.54 11.54 35.59
CA THR A 123 16.73 10.39 36.03
C THR A 123 17.42 9.74 37.23
N PRO A 124 16.68 9.25 38.25
CA PRO A 124 17.34 8.58 39.36
C PRO A 124 18.14 7.38 38.85
N MET A 125 19.33 7.16 39.43
CA MET A 125 20.16 5.99 39.13
C MET A 125 20.32 5.16 40.39
N LEU A 126 19.87 3.91 40.34
CA LEU A 126 20.18 2.90 41.35
C LEU A 126 21.67 2.52 41.28
N PRO A 127 22.23 1.89 42.32
CA PRO A 127 23.56 1.28 42.21
C PRO A 127 23.66 0.38 40.98
N ASP A 128 24.80 0.46 40.28
CA ASP A 128 25.10 -0.23 39.03
C ASP A 128 24.34 0.21 37.77
N ASP A 129 23.37 1.12 37.88
CA ASP A 129 22.70 1.68 36.69
C ASP A 129 23.68 2.45 35.79
N GLU A 130 23.37 2.48 34.50
CA GLU A 130 24.11 3.24 33.49
C GLU A 130 23.23 4.30 32.83
N ALA A 131 23.80 5.49 32.61
CA ALA A 131 23.10 6.59 31.95
C ALA A 131 24.05 7.36 31.03
N LEU A 132 23.48 7.93 29.96
CA LEU A 132 24.18 8.90 29.11
C LEU A 132 23.82 10.30 29.53
N ILE A 133 24.83 11.08 29.89
CA ILE A 133 24.68 12.49 30.23
C ILE A 133 25.23 13.34 29.09
N SER A 134 24.34 13.87 28.24
CA SER A 134 24.69 14.76 27.13
C SER A 134 25.14 16.13 27.63
N TYR A 135 26.13 16.76 27.01
CA TYR A 135 26.62 18.08 27.43
C TYR A 135 27.00 19.03 26.28
N GLY A 136 26.61 18.71 25.05
CA GLY A 136 26.72 19.60 23.91
C GLY A 136 26.85 18.85 22.59
N GLU A 137 26.76 19.55 21.47
CA GLU A 137 27.00 18.96 20.15
C GLU A 137 28.50 18.87 19.84
N ASP A 138 28.87 17.89 19.01
CA ASP A 138 30.18 17.77 18.41
C ASP A 138 30.10 18.00 16.91
N SER A 139 30.84 18.98 16.40
CA SER A 139 30.96 19.27 14.97
C SER A 139 32.24 18.67 14.35
N THR A 140 32.99 17.86 15.10
CA THR A 140 34.27 17.30 14.66
C THR A 140 34.07 16.00 13.90
N VAL A 141 33.14 15.16 14.38
CA VAL A 141 32.74 13.93 13.69
C VAL A 141 31.54 14.22 12.80
N GLY A 142 31.69 14.00 11.51
CA GLY A 142 30.60 14.06 10.55
C GLY A 142 30.03 12.67 10.28
N VAL A 143 28.71 12.55 10.27
CA VAL A 143 28.02 11.31 9.93
C VAL A 143 27.18 11.54 8.67
N THR A 144 27.25 10.61 7.73
CA THR A 144 26.37 10.57 6.56
C THR A 144 25.64 9.24 6.55
N VAL A 145 24.31 9.30 6.46
CA VAL A 145 23.45 8.12 6.40
C VAL A 145 22.98 7.92 4.96
N LYS A 146 23.12 6.70 4.45
CA LYS A 146 22.65 6.32 3.11
C LYS A 146 21.81 5.05 3.16
N HIS A 147 20.95 4.91 2.17
CA HIS A 147 20.19 3.70 1.87
C HIS A 147 20.47 3.27 0.43
N PRO A 148 21.62 2.63 0.16
CA PRO A 148 22.02 2.24 -1.19
C PRO A 148 21.02 1.22 -1.76
N LYS A 149 20.58 1.39 -3.01
CA LYS A 149 19.51 0.58 -3.62
C LYS A 149 19.90 -0.89 -3.73
N GLU A 150 21.18 -1.14 -3.96
CA GLU A 150 21.81 -2.46 -4.06
C GLU A 150 21.77 -3.27 -2.76
N LEU A 151 21.61 -2.61 -1.61
CA LEU A 151 21.46 -3.27 -0.30
C LEU A 151 20.01 -3.27 0.19
N GLN A 152 19.06 -2.84 -0.66
CA GLN A 152 17.64 -2.96 -0.37
C GLN A 152 17.11 -4.14 -1.17
N HIS A 153 16.59 -5.14 -0.47
CA HIS A 153 16.02 -6.33 -1.10
C HIS A 153 14.57 -6.48 -0.69
N ASP A 154 13.75 -6.86 -1.66
CA ASP A 154 12.35 -7.18 -1.48
C ASP A 154 12.09 -8.41 -2.33
N GLU A 155 11.95 -9.56 -1.68
CA GLU A 155 11.73 -10.83 -2.34
C GLU A 155 10.45 -11.47 -1.82
N VAL A 156 9.73 -12.12 -2.74
CA VAL A 156 8.57 -12.93 -2.37
C VAL A 156 9.09 -14.27 -1.86
N ASP A 157 8.92 -14.51 -0.56
CA ASP A 157 9.40 -15.71 0.13
C ASP A 157 8.30 -16.76 0.35
N GLY A 158 7.05 -16.40 0.07
CA GLY A 158 5.91 -17.30 0.19
C GLY A 158 4.67 -16.82 -0.55
N ILE A 159 3.74 -17.75 -0.76
CA ILE A 159 2.41 -17.46 -1.31
C ILE A 159 1.36 -18.18 -0.47
N GLU A 160 0.36 -17.43 -0.01
CA GLU A 160 -0.82 -17.96 0.66
C GLU A 160 -2.01 -17.80 -0.28
N ILE A 161 -2.62 -18.92 -0.65
CA ILE A 161 -3.80 -18.94 -1.52
C ILE A 161 -4.99 -19.38 -0.69
N GLU A 162 -5.98 -18.49 -0.59
CA GLU A 162 -7.26 -18.80 0.00
C GLU A 162 -8.18 -19.37 -1.09
N TYR A 163 -8.65 -20.59 -0.88
CA TYR A 163 -9.54 -21.29 -1.82
C TYR A 163 -11.00 -21.18 -1.40
N SER A 164 -11.89 -21.29 -2.38
CA SER A 164 -13.34 -21.33 -2.15
C SER A 164 -13.75 -22.60 -1.41
N SER A 165 -14.59 -22.44 -0.39
CA SER A 165 -15.23 -23.56 0.31
C SER A 165 -16.18 -24.36 -0.57
N LEU A 166 -16.73 -23.74 -1.62
CA LEU A 166 -17.63 -24.38 -2.59
C LEU A 166 -16.86 -25.03 -3.75
N HIS A 167 -15.69 -24.48 -4.09
CA HIS A 167 -14.84 -24.94 -5.18
C HIS A 167 -13.38 -24.99 -4.70
N PRO A 168 -12.92 -26.13 -4.14
CA PRO A 168 -11.60 -26.24 -3.51
C PRO A 168 -10.40 -25.97 -4.42
N THR A 169 -10.60 -25.95 -5.73
CA THR A 169 -9.58 -25.66 -6.75
C THR A 169 -9.63 -24.21 -7.25
N LEU A 170 -10.57 -23.39 -6.74
CA LEU A 170 -10.73 -22.00 -7.16
C LEU A 170 -10.14 -21.04 -6.11
N PRO A 171 -8.98 -20.43 -6.38
CA PRO A 171 -8.46 -19.31 -5.61
C PRO A 171 -9.46 -18.15 -5.53
N ILE A 172 -9.68 -17.63 -4.33
CA ILE A 172 -10.46 -16.40 -4.06
C ILE A 172 -9.51 -15.24 -3.81
N ASN A 173 -8.52 -15.45 -2.95
CA ASN A 173 -7.55 -14.44 -2.58
C ASN A 173 -6.14 -15.04 -2.65
N ILE A 174 -5.19 -14.23 -3.11
CA ILE A 174 -3.80 -14.60 -3.22
C ILE A 174 -3.01 -13.55 -2.45
N LYS A 175 -2.30 -13.98 -1.41
CA LYS A 175 -1.40 -13.15 -0.64
C LYS A 175 0.02 -13.56 -0.93
N LEU A 176 0.87 -12.59 -1.16
CA LEU A 176 2.31 -12.76 -1.29
C LEU A 176 2.92 -12.44 0.06
N SER A 177 3.73 -13.36 0.57
CA SER A 177 4.63 -13.07 1.69
C SER A 177 5.90 -12.48 1.12
N HIS A 178 6.28 -11.33 1.65
CA HIS A 178 7.45 -10.57 1.23
C HIS A 178 8.45 -10.53 2.39
N LYS A 179 9.66 -10.99 2.12
CA LYS A 179 10.82 -10.75 2.96
C LYS A 179 11.52 -9.50 2.46
N LYS A 180 11.53 -8.47 3.30
CA LYS A 180 12.15 -7.19 2.99
C LYS A 180 13.37 -6.98 3.85
N ILE A 181 14.52 -6.80 3.21
CA ILE A 181 15.78 -6.46 3.85
C ILE A 181 16.10 -5.01 3.53
N ARG A 182 16.34 -4.23 4.58
CA ARG A 182 16.76 -2.84 4.47
C ARG A 182 18.11 -2.68 5.14
N THR A 183 19.06 -2.04 4.47
CA THR A 183 20.36 -1.72 5.07
C THR A 183 20.58 -0.23 5.12
N THR A 184 20.92 0.25 6.31
CA THR A 184 21.33 1.63 6.58
C THR A 184 22.84 1.70 6.70
N VAL A 185 23.48 2.48 5.84
CA VAL A 185 24.93 2.65 5.83
C VAL A 185 25.30 3.97 6.49
N TYR A 186 26.06 3.88 7.57
CA TYR A 186 26.63 5.00 8.30
C TYR A 186 28.07 5.22 7.87
N THR A 187 28.35 6.30 7.14
CA THR A 187 29.71 6.76 6.88
C THR A 187 30.09 7.78 7.95
N ILE A 188 31.05 7.42 8.80
CA ILE A 188 31.46 8.23 9.96
C ILE A 188 32.88 8.70 9.71
N LYS A 189 33.09 10.01 9.74
CA LYS A 189 34.41 10.62 9.53
C LYS A 189 34.80 11.48 10.71
N ASN A 190 35.92 11.13 11.35
CA ASN A 190 36.54 11.99 12.34
C ASN A 190 37.40 13.04 11.64
N ASN A 191 36.98 14.31 11.66
CA ASN A 191 37.74 15.40 11.02
C ASN A 191 38.85 15.99 11.91
N SER A 192 39.10 15.40 13.09
CA SER A 192 40.20 15.83 13.94
C SER A 192 41.56 15.35 13.41
N LEU A 193 42.59 16.18 13.54
CA LEU A 193 43.96 15.87 13.10
C LEU A 193 44.77 15.13 14.17
N ASP A 194 44.42 15.30 15.44
CA ASP A 194 45.19 14.83 16.61
C ASP A 194 44.34 14.08 17.64
N ARG A 195 43.02 14.30 17.64
CA ARG A 195 42.11 13.71 18.63
C ARG A 195 41.48 12.41 18.11
N GLU A 196 41.79 11.30 18.78
CA GLU A 196 41.06 10.05 18.62
C GLU A 196 39.70 10.09 19.33
N VAL A 197 38.73 9.37 18.79
CA VAL A 197 37.42 9.12 19.40
C VAL A 197 37.39 7.66 19.82
N LYS A 198 37.63 7.42 21.12
CA LYS A 198 37.69 6.05 21.67
C LYS A 198 36.36 5.31 21.63
N LYS A 199 35.26 6.05 21.85
CA LYS A 199 33.90 5.51 21.95
C LYS A 199 32.94 6.42 21.19
N PHE A 200 32.46 5.91 20.07
CA PHE A 200 31.45 6.51 19.22
C PHE A 200 30.24 5.57 19.17
N TYR A 201 29.09 6.06 19.63
CA TYR A 201 27.84 5.32 19.70
C TYR A 201 26.93 5.68 18.56
N ILE A 202 26.38 4.67 17.90
CA ILE A 202 25.28 4.83 16.95
C ILE A 202 24.03 4.28 17.59
N ASP A 203 23.05 5.14 17.79
CA ASP A 203 21.70 4.80 18.20
C ASP A 203 20.86 4.56 16.96
N HIS A 204 20.63 3.29 16.64
CA HIS A 204 19.81 2.89 15.50
C HIS A 204 18.43 2.47 16.00
N THR A 205 17.39 3.06 15.42
CA THR A 205 16.01 2.58 15.60
C THR A 205 15.54 1.94 14.31
N ALA A 206 15.01 0.73 14.43
CA ALA A 206 14.41 0.02 13.33
C ALA A 206 13.24 0.79 12.71
N SER A 207 13.03 0.58 11.41
CA SER A 207 11.88 1.10 10.69
C SER A 207 10.57 0.49 11.21
N THR A 208 9.51 1.29 11.33
CA THR A 208 8.17 0.81 11.72
C THR A 208 7.29 0.45 10.52
N ALA A 209 7.81 0.53 9.30
CA ALA A 209 7.07 0.14 8.10
C ALA A 209 6.83 -1.38 8.08
N HIS A 210 5.82 -1.83 7.31
CA HIS A 210 5.59 -3.27 7.04
C HIS A 210 5.38 -4.14 8.30
N GLY A 211 4.80 -3.56 9.36
CA GLY A 211 4.59 -4.28 10.62
C GLY A 211 5.73 -4.15 11.64
N GLY A 212 6.84 -3.52 11.24
CA GLY A 212 8.03 -3.33 12.07
C GLY A 212 9.19 -4.18 11.56
N PHE A 213 10.36 -3.56 11.48
CA PHE A 213 11.60 -4.23 11.14
C PHE A 213 12.32 -4.69 12.41
N GLU A 214 12.99 -5.84 12.30
CA GLU A 214 13.90 -6.36 13.31
C GLU A 214 15.34 -6.15 12.85
N ILE A 215 16.19 -5.67 13.76
CA ILE A 215 17.59 -5.37 13.45
C ILE A 215 18.39 -6.67 13.53
N THR A 216 18.98 -7.10 12.42
CA THR A 216 19.72 -8.37 12.34
C THR A 216 21.22 -8.19 12.57
N THR A 217 21.76 -6.97 12.39
CA THR A 217 23.17 -6.69 12.64
C THR A 217 23.49 -6.70 14.14
N SER A 218 24.31 -7.66 14.56
CA SER A 218 24.82 -7.80 15.93
C SER A 218 26.29 -7.37 16.10
N ASP A 219 27.01 -7.12 15.00
CA ASP A 219 28.41 -6.66 15.06
C ASP A 219 28.50 -5.36 15.86
N LYS A 220 29.45 -5.30 16.80
CA LYS A 220 29.69 -4.14 17.69
C LYS A 220 28.49 -3.65 18.48
N CYS A 221 27.43 -4.46 18.60
CA CYS A 221 26.25 -4.12 19.39
C CYS A 221 26.57 -4.22 20.88
N ILE A 222 26.35 -3.13 21.62
CA ILE A 222 26.56 -3.06 23.07
C ILE A 222 25.24 -3.02 23.86
N LYS A 223 24.13 -2.66 23.20
CA LYS A 223 22.79 -2.69 23.78
C LYS A 223 21.78 -3.00 22.70
N SER A 224 20.90 -3.95 22.95
CA SER A 224 19.81 -4.33 22.05
C SER A 224 18.52 -4.43 22.85
N VAL A 225 17.46 -3.82 22.34
CA VAL A 225 16.07 -3.94 22.78
C VAL A 225 15.18 -3.94 21.54
N THR A 226 13.91 -4.31 21.69
CA THR A 226 12.96 -4.37 20.56
C THR A 226 12.95 -3.06 19.75
N GLY A 227 13.33 -3.14 18.48
CA GLY A 227 13.37 -2.01 17.55
C GLY A 227 14.49 -0.99 17.80
N PHE A 228 15.46 -1.25 18.69
CA PHE A 228 16.56 -0.34 18.97
C PHE A 228 17.86 -1.09 19.30
N ASN A 229 18.94 -0.74 18.59
CA ASN A 229 20.29 -1.20 18.90
C ASN A 229 21.24 0.00 19.05
N ARG A 230 22.19 -0.13 19.98
CA ARG A 230 23.34 0.77 20.13
C ARG A 230 24.62 0.05 19.76
N TYR A 231 25.40 0.66 18.88
CA TYR A 231 26.67 0.13 18.39
C TYR A 231 27.85 0.95 18.93
N GLU A 232 28.95 0.31 19.31
CA GLU A 232 30.19 0.97 19.77
C GLU A 232 31.31 0.87 18.72
N LEU A 233 31.80 2.03 18.28
CA LEU A 233 32.89 2.18 17.33
C LEU A 233 34.02 3.00 17.96
N SER A 234 35.21 2.89 17.38
CA SER A 234 36.35 3.75 17.66
C SER A 234 36.87 4.35 16.36
N LEU A 235 37.38 5.59 16.43
CA LEU A 235 37.88 6.33 15.27
C LEU A 235 39.22 6.99 15.62
N ALA A 236 40.27 6.66 14.88
CA ALA A 236 41.53 7.36 14.89
C ALA A 236 41.39 8.78 14.31
N PRO A 237 42.38 9.67 14.52
CA PRO A 237 42.40 10.98 13.88
C PRO A 237 42.35 10.87 12.35
N ASN A 238 41.53 11.69 11.71
CA ASN A 238 41.30 11.72 10.26
C ASN A 238 40.81 10.39 9.64
N GLU A 239 40.32 9.44 10.46
CA GLU A 239 39.79 8.18 9.99
C GLU A 239 38.34 8.31 9.48
N GLN A 240 38.02 7.50 8.49
CA GLN A 240 36.66 7.30 7.99
C GLN A 240 36.31 5.81 8.09
N VAL A 241 35.17 5.51 8.71
CA VAL A 241 34.65 4.15 8.89
C VAL A 241 33.25 4.09 8.29
N GLU A 242 32.96 3.00 7.59
CA GLU A 242 31.62 2.65 7.15
C GLU A 242 31.08 1.54 8.03
N PHE A 243 29.84 1.71 8.50
CA PHE A 243 29.16 0.74 9.34
C PHE A 243 27.75 0.49 8.80
N GLU A 244 27.43 -0.76 8.52
CA GLU A 244 26.18 -1.17 7.91
C GLU A 244 25.27 -1.81 8.97
N VAL A 245 24.04 -1.32 9.06
CA VAL A 245 23.00 -1.90 9.92
C VAL A 245 21.89 -2.43 9.03
N ALA A 246 21.79 -3.75 8.98
CA ALA A 246 20.74 -4.48 8.28
C ALA A 246 19.57 -4.73 9.24
N GLU A 247 18.37 -4.59 8.69
CA GLU A 247 17.11 -4.86 9.34
C GLU A 247 16.19 -5.64 8.38
N GLU A 248 15.40 -6.57 8.91
CA GLU A 248 14.49 -7.39 8.11
C GLU A 248 13.03 -7.27 8.60
N ALA A 249 12.08 -7.36 7.68
CA ALA A 249 10.66 -7.43 7.99
C ALA A 249 9.97 -8.44 7.08
N PHE A 250 8.93 -9.08 7.63
CA PHE A 250 8.03 -9.95 6.89
C PHE A 250 6.66 -9.27 6.82
N HIS A 251 6.12 -9.14 5.62
CA HIS A 251 4.77 -8.62 5.45
C HIS A 251 4.01 -9.36 4.36
N MET A 252 2.69 -9.34 4.50
CA MET A 252 1.79 -9.91 3.51
C MET A 252 1.17 -8.82 2.67
N GLU A 253 1.19 -9.00 1.35
CA GLU A 253 0.52 -8.14 0.38
C GLU A 253 -0.55 -8.94 -0.36
N ASN A 254 -1.75 -8.39 -0.51
CA ASN A 254 -2.77 -9.02 -1.36
C ASN A 254 -2.41 -8.76 -2.83
N LEU A 255 -2.26 -9.81 -3.61
CA LEU A 255 -2.05 -9.70 -5.05
C LEU A 255 -3.33 -9.19 -5.71
N ALA A 256 -3.28 -7.95 -6.19
CA ALA A 256 -4.43 -7.34 -6.84
C ALA A 256 -4.82 -8.11 -8.10
N GLN A 257 -6.13 -8.19 -8.37
CA GLN A 257 -6.69 -8.97 -9.48
C GLN A 257 -6.07 -8.60 -10.84
N TRP A 258 -5.80 -7.31 -11.08
CA TRP A 258 -5.24 -6.82 -12.34
C TRP A 258 -3.75 -7.16 -12.50
N SER A 259 -3.05 -7.53 -11.42
CA SER A 259 -1.62 -7.89 -11.40
C SER A 259 -1.39 -9.40 -11.51
N VAL A 260 -2.43 -10.23 -11.44
CA VAL A 260 -2.28 -11.69 -11.44
C VAL A 260 -1.64 -12.19 -12.74
N SER A 261 -2.04 -11.62 -13.88
CA SER A 261 -1.48 -12.01 -15.19
C SER A 261 0.00 -11.66 -15.33
N SER A 262 0.43 -10.48 -14.87
CA SER A 262 1.85 -10.10 -14.88
C SER A 262 2.66 -10.94 -13.87
N PHE A 263 2.09 -11.23 -12.69
CA PHE A 263 2.70 -12.14 -11.72
C PHE A 263 2.97 -13.52 -12.32
N LEU A 264 1.98 -14.11 -13.02
CA LEU A 264 2.14 -15.40 -13.69
C LEU A 264 3.21 -15.39 -14.78
N ALA A 265 3.35 -14.28 -15.52
CA ALA A 265 4.31 -14.16 -16.61
C ALA A 265 5.74 -13.87 -16.14
N GLU A 266 5.90 -13.01 -15.13
CA GLU A 266 7.19 -12.45 -14.73
C GLU A 266 7.75 -13.12 -13.47
N SER A 267 6.95 -13.26 -12.41
CA SER A 267 7.42 -13.69 -11.09
C SER A 267 7.28 -15.19 -10.86
N ALA A 268 6.16 -15.79 -11.30
CA ALA A 268 5.86 -17.20 -11.06
C ALA A 268 6.94 -18.18 -11.59
N PRO A 269 7.59 -17.96 -12.75
CA PRO A 269 8.66 -18.86 -13.22
C PRO A 269 9.87 -18.89 -12.27
N THR A 270 10.28 -17.73 -11.74
CA THR A 270 11.39 -17.63 -10.79
C THR A 270 11.02 -18.25 -9.45
N LEU A 271 9.81 -18.01 -8.96
CA LEU A 271 9.31 -18.58 -7.70
C LEU A 271 9.17 -20.11 -7.78
N LEU A 272 8.81 -20.65 -8.95
CA LEU A 272 8.77 -22.09 -9.18
C LEU A 272 10.17 -22.71 -9.11
N GLN A 273 11.17 -22.04 -9.67
CA GLN A 273 12.57 -22.49 -9.58
C GLN A 273 13.11 -22.46 -8.13
N GLN A 274 12.64 -21.51 -7.33
CA GLN A 274 12.98 -21.37 -5.91
C GLN A 274 12.18 -22.32 -4.99
N ASN A 275 11.23 -23.11 -5.53
CA ASN A 275 10.27 -23.94 -4.79
C ASN A 275 9.37 -23.15 -3.82
N THR A 276 9.19 -21.84 -4.04
CA THR A 276 8.29 -20.98 -3.26
C THR A 276 6.82 -21.20 -3.63
N ILE A 277 6.57 -21.57 -4.89
CA ILE A 277 5.24 -21.91 -5.41
C ILE A 277 5.31 -23.26 -6.14
N THR A 278 4.22 -24.03 -6.10
CA THR A 278 4.12 -25.32 -6.82
C THR A 278 3.51 -25.16 -8.21
N ALA A 279 3.81 -26.11 -9.10
CA ALA A 279 3.18 -26.15 -10.43
C ALA A 279 1.65 -26.28 -10.35
N GLU A 280 1.14 -26.98 -9.32
CA GLU A 280 -0.30 -27.11 -9.06
C GLU A 280 -0.92 -25.76 -8.67
N GLN A 281 -0.27 -24.99 -7.80
CA GLN A 281 -0.73 -23.65 -7.44
C GLN A 281 -0.73 -22.70 -8.65
N ILE A 282 0.31 -22.73 -9.48
CA ILE A 282 0.35 -21.96 -10.73
C ILE A 282 -0.82 -22.36 -11.64
N HIS A 283 -1.10 -23.66 -11.76
CA HIS A 283 -2.24 -24.15 -12.54
C HIS A 283 -3.57 -23.62 -11.98
N HIS A 284 -3.80 -23.69 -10.67
CA HIS A 284 -5.02 -23.15 -10.04
C HIS A 284 -5.17 -21.64 -10.26
N ILE A 285 -4.09 -20.86 -10.14
CA ILE A 285 -4.12 -19.41 -10.41
C ILE A 285 -4.41 -19.14 -11.90
N THR A 286 -3.83 -19.94 -12.79
CA THR A 286 -4.07 -19.83 -14.25
C THR A 286 -5.53 -20.14 -14.59
N GLU A 287 -6.08 -21.22 -14.04
CA GLU A 287 -7.49 -21.57 -14.22
C GLU A 287 -8.42 -20.50 -13.62
N MET A 288 -8.09 -19.92 -12.46
CA MET A 288 -8.84 -18.78 -11.91
C MET A 288 -8.89 -17.61 -12.90
N VAL A 289 -7.75 -17.22 -13.49
CA VAL A 289 -7.69 -16.13 -14.47
C VAL A 289 -8.55 -16.45 -15.70
N LYS A 290 -8.45 -17.68 -16.21
CA LYS A 290 -9.25 -18.17 -17.34
C LYS A 290 -10.76 -18.13 -17.04
N GLN A 291 -11.19 -18.65 -15.89
CA GLN A 291 -12.59 -18.66 -15.48
C GLN A 291 -13.16 -17.24 -15.31
N ARG A 292 -12.39 -16.33 -14.71
CA ARG A 292 -12.78 -14.91 -14.59
C ARG A 292 -12.91 -14.23 -15.95
N TRP A 293 -11.95 -14.48 -16.83
CA TRP A 293 -11.98 -13.93 -18.18
C TRP A 293 -13.22 -14.44 -18.94
N LEU A 294 -13.48 -15.76 -18.88
CA LEU A 294 -14.66 -16.38 -19.49
C LEU A 294 -15.96 -15.78 -18.94
N GLY A 295 -16.04 -15.55 -17.62
CA GLY A 295 -17.16 -14.88 -16.98
C GLY A 295 -17.38 -13.46 -17.51
N ASN A 296 -16.32 -12.64 -17.58
CA ASN A 296 -16.41 -11.28 -18.12
C ASN A 296 -16.87 -11.25 -19.60
N VAL A 297 -16.35 -12.17 -20.42
CA VAL A 297 -16.73 -12.30 -21.82
C VAL A 297 -18.20 -12.73 -21.93
N ARG A 298 -18.63 -13.72 -21.15
CA ARG A 298 -20.03 -14.15 -21.07
C ARG A 298 -20.94 -12.99 -20.68
N ASP A 299 -20.64 -12.27 -19.60
CA ASP A 299 -21.46 -11.16 -19.11
C ASP A 299 -21.58 -10.05 -20.15
N THR A 300 -20.49 -9.79 -20.88
CA THR A 300 -20.52 -8.85 -21.98
C THR A 300 -21.45 -9.35 -23.09
N ILE A 301 -21.31 -10.61 -23.53
CA ILE A 301 -22.14 -11.22 -24.60
C ILE A 301 -23.62 -11.27 -24.19
N GLN A 302 -23.93 -11.47 -22.92
CA GLN A 302 -25.29 -11.38 -22.40
C GLN A 302 -25.85 -9.94 -22.49
N LYS A 303 -25.07 -8.92 -22.10
CA LYS A 303 -25.47 -7.51 -22.29
C LYS A 303 -25.70 -7.15 -23.75
N ILE A 304 -24.94 -7.79 -24.63
CA ILE A 304 -25.08 -7.63 -26.08
C ILE A 304 -26.37 -8.29 -26.59
N GLN A 305 -26.75 -9.44 -26.05
CA GLN A 305 -28.04 -10.08 -26.37
C GLN A 305 -29.23 -9.21 -25.92
N SER A 306 -29.12 -8.53 -24.78
CA SER A 306 -30.15 -7.62 -24.25
C SER A 306 -30.12 -6.21 -24.84
N GLN A 307 -29.35 -5.97 -25.91
CA GLN A 307 -29.19 -4.66 -26.57
C GLN A 307 -28.66 -3.53 -25.65
N ALA A 308 -28.05 -3.86 -24.50
CA ALA A 308 -27.55 -2.90 -23.53
C ALA A 308 -26.15 -2.36 -23.87
N THR A 309 -25.43 -2.96 -24.81
CA THR A 309 -24.06 -2.55 -25.19
C THR A 309 -23.75 -2.96 -26.64
N GLN A 310 -23.00 -2.12 -27.36
CA GLN A 310 -22.48 -2.43 -28.70
C GLN A 310 -21.07 -3.01 -28.63
N VAL A 311 -20.80 -4.06 -29.39
CA VAL A 311 -19.45 -4.60 -29.58
C VAL A 311 -18.78 -3.87 -30.72
N THR A 312 -17.53 -3.48 -30.50
CA THR A 312 -16.67 -2.96 -31.55
C THR A 312 -15.55 -3.95 -31.84
N SER A 313 -15.02 -3.95 -33.05
CA SER A 313 -13.80 -4.68 -33.42
C SER A 313 -12.65 -4.45 -32.42
N LYS A 314 -12.52 -3.22 -31.91
CA LYS A 314 -11.55 -2.84 -30.86
C LYS A 314 -11.72 -3.62 -29.55
N MET A 315 -12.94 -4.02 -29.21
CA MET A 315 -13.21 -4.82 -28.00
C MET A 315 -12.70 -6.25 -28.14
N LEU A 316 -12.87 -6.87 -29.33
CA LEU A 316 -12.30 -8.19 -29.62
C LEU A 316 -10.77 -8.17 -29.60
N GLU A 317 -10.16 -7.14 -30.19
CA GLU A 317 -8.71 -6.97 -30.14
C GLU A 317 -8.21 -6.86 -28.70
N GLY A 318 -8.90 -6.12 -27.85
CA GLY A 318 -8.62 -6.06 -26.41
C GLY A 318 -8.71 -7.43 -25.74
N TRP A 319 -9.75 -8.21 -26.06
CA TRP A 319 -9.91 -9.57 -25.54
C TRP A 319 -8.81 -10.53 -26.00
N ARG A 320 -8.36 -10.43 -27.26
CA ARG A 320 -7.21 -11.21 -27.77
C ARG A 320 -5.92 -10.86 -27.06
N ASN A 321 -5.65 -9.57 -26.88
CA ASN A 321 -4.40 -9.08 -26.28
C ASN A 321 -4.29 -9.39 -24.78
N CYS A 322 -5.42 -9.39 -24.05
CA CYS A 322 -5.45 -9.74 -22.64
C CYS A 322 -5.48 -11.26 -22.38
N SER A 323 -5.45 -12.08 -23.44
CA SER A 323 -5.65 -13.53 -23.36
C SER A 323 -4.58 -14.35 -24.12
N PRO A 324 -3.28 -14.06 -23.97
CA PRO A 324 -2.24 -14.80 -24.70
C PRO A 324 -2.11 -16.28 -24.26
N HIS A 325 -2.70 -16.65 -23.11
CA HIS A 325 -2.59 -17.99 -22.53
C HIS A 325 -3.89 -18.80 -22.55
N LEU A 326 -4.99 -18.29 -23.12
CA LEU A 326 -6.22 -19.08 -23.28
C LEU A 326 -6.27 -19.75 -24.65
N ASP A 327 -6.18 -21.08 -24.65
CA ASP A 327 -6.55 -21.91 -25.80
C ASP A 327 -8.08 -21.97 -25.94
N LEU A 328 -8.67 -20.92 -26.53
CA LEU A 328 -10.07 -20.97 -26.95
C LEU A 328 -10.17 -21.65 -28.32
N PRO A 329 -11.26 -22.40 -28.58
CA PRO A 329 -11.50 -22.96 -29.90
C PRO A 329 -11.45 -21.87 -30.98
N PRO A 330 -10.67 -22.05 -32.06
CA PRO A 330 -10.58 -21.06 -33.16
C PRO A 330 -11.95 -20.73 -33.77
N ASP A 331 -12.87 -21.70 -33.76
CA ASP A 331 -14.25 -21.57 -34.19
C ASP A 331 -15.05 -20.54 -33.37
N LEU A 332 -14.75 -20.38 -32.07
CA LEU A 332 -15.41 -19.40 -31.21
C LEU A 332 -15.04 -17.97 -31.63
N TRP A 333 -13.76 -17.72 -31.91
CA TRP A 333 -13.28 -16.43 -32.40
C TRP A 333 -13.92 -16.06 -33.73
N GLY A 334 -14.00 -17.02 -34.67
CA GLY A 334 -14.64 -16.80 -35.96
C GLY A 334 -16.13 -16.42 -35.83
N LYS A 335 -16.87 -17.11 -34.96
CA LYS A 335 -18.28 -16.77 -34.69
C LYS A 335 -18.45 -15.39 -34.07
N MET A 336 -17.54 -14.99 -33.19
CA MET A 336 -17.56 -13.66 -32.56
C MET A 336 -17.28 -12.55 -33.58
N GLU A 337 -16.32 -12.76 -34.49
CA GLU A 337 -16.03 -11.83 -35.60
C GLU A 337 -17.22 -11.71 -36.55
N GLU A 338 -17.84 -12.83 -36.93
CA GLU A 338 -19.01 -12.85 -37.82
C GLU A 338 -20.23 -12.14 -37.19
N ALA A 339 -20.47 -12.35 -35.89
CA ALA A 339 -21.55 -11.68 -35.17
C ALA A 339 -21.36 -10.15 -35.12
N ILE A 340 -20.11 -9.67 -35.03
CA ILE A 340 -19.79 -8.25 -35.07
C ILE A 340 -19.93 -7.70 -36.49
N ALA A 341 -19.43 -8.41 -37.51
CA ALA A 341 -19.57 -8.00 -38.90
C ALA A 341 -21.04 -7.85 -39.31
N HIS A 342 -21.93 -8.74 -38.86
CA HIS A 342 -23.37 -8.61 -39.07
C HIS A 342 -23.96 -7.36 -38.38
N ARG A 343 -23.49 -7.04 -37.17
CA ARG A 343 -23.92 -5.82 -36.46
C ARG A 343 -23.41 -4.53 -37.10
N GLU A 344 -22.17 -4.50 -37.57
CA GLU A 344 -21.63 -3.37 -38.31
C GLU A 344 -22.39 -3.16 -39.63
N SER A 345 -22.73 -4.25 -40.32
CA SER A 345 -23.55 -4.22 -41.54
C SER A 345 -24.98 -3.72 -41.26
N MET A 346 -25.59 -4.14 -40.15
CA MET A 346 -26.89 -3.62 -39.70
C MET A 346 -26.84 -2.11 -39.42
N ALA A 347 -25.81 -1.63 -38.71
CA ALA A 347 -25.66 -0.21 -38.41
C ALA A 347 -25.49 0.64 -39.69
N GLU A 348 -24.80 0.11 -40.71
CA GLU A 348 -24.69 0.77 -42.01
C GLU A 348 -26.03 0.79 -42.76
N LEU A 349 -26.79 -0.31 -42.76
CA LEU A 349 -28.13 -0.36 -43.36
C LEU A 349 -29.11 0.58 -42.65
N GLU A 350 -29.09 0.65 -41.32
CA GLU A 350 -29.88 1.59 -40.52
C GLU A 350 -29.54 3.04 -40.89
N ARG A 351 -28.25 3.37 -41.04
CA ARG A 351 -27.82 4.69 -41.52
C ARG A 351 -28.38 5.00 -42.91
N GLN A 352 -28.36 4.03 -43.82
CA GLN A 352 -28.92 4.21 -45.16
C GLN A 352 -30.45 4.35 -45.16
N ILE A 353 -31.15 3.63 -44.29
CA ILE A 353 -32.59 3.78 -44.07
C ILE A 353 -32.90 5.19 -43.57
N GLN A 354 -32.08 5.72 -42.64
CA GLN A 354 -32.23 7.09 -42.15
C GLN A 354 -32.06 8.11 -43.29
N VAL A 355 -31.00 7.99 -44.10
CA VAL A 355 -30.77 8.88 -45.26
C VAL A 355 -31.94 8.86 -46.24
N HIS A 356 -32.50 7.69 -46.54
CA HIS A 356 -33.68 7.58 -47.40
C HIS A 356 -34.95 8.13 -46.74
N SER A 357 -35.08 8.02 -45.42
CA SER A 357 -36.20 8.59 -44.66
C SER A 357 -36.15 10.12 -44.68
N ASP A 358 -34.96 10.70 -44.49
CA ASP A 358 -34.73 12.15 -44.58
C ASP A 358 -35.03 12.65 -46.01
N HIS A 359 -34.62 11.92 -47.05
CA HIS A 359 -34.94 12.24 -48.44
C HIS A 359 -36.46 12.25 -48.71
N ILE A 360 -37.21 11.28 -48.17
CA ILE A 360 -38.68 11.27 -48.26
C ILE A 360 -39.27 12.52 -47.60
N GLU A 361 -38.75 12.95 -46.45
CA GLU A 361 -39.20 14.17 -45.78
C GLU A 361 -38.93 15.42 -46.62
N ASP A 362 -37.75 15.52 -47.23
CA ASP A 362 -37.40 16.62 -48.14
C ASP A 362 -38.31 16.69 -49.36
N VAL A 363 -38.62 15.55 -49.98
CA VAL A 363 -39.56 15.48 -51.11
C VAL A 363 -40.96 15.90 -50.67
N HIS A 364 -41.46 15.43 -49.52
CA HIS A 364 -42.75 15.84 -48.98
C HIS A 364 -42.83 17.36 -48.74
N ASN A 365 -41.78 17.95 -48.15
CA ASN A 365 -41.67 19.40 -47.94
C ASN A 365 -41.69 20.18 -49.27
N ASN A 366 -41.02 19.64 -50.28
CA ASN A 366 -40.98 20.20 -51.63
C ASN A 366 -42.37 20.15 -52.30
N GLN A 367 -43.07 19.02 -52.21
CA GLN A 367 -44.43 18.87 -52.73
C GLN A 367 -45.41 19.85 -52.09
N ASP A 368 -45.33 20.05 -50.77
CA ASP A 368 -46.17 21.02 -50.07
C ASP A 368 -45.92 22.46 -50.54
N ARG A 369 -44.65 22.81 -50.83
CA ARG A 369 -44.30 24.09 -51.46
C ARG A 369 -44.89 24.19 -52.87
N LEU A 370 -44.76 23.14 -53.69
CA LEU A 370 -45.30 23.12 -55.05
C LEU A 370 -46.83 23.26 -55.05
N ARG A 371 -47.54 22.54 -54.17
CA ARG A 371 -49.00 22.66 -53.99
C ARG A 371 -49.40 24.08 -53.62
N LYS A 372 -48.73 24.71 -52.65
CA LYS A 372 -48.97 26.12 -52.27
C LYS A 372 -48.73 27.09 -53.43
N ASN A 373 -47.69 26.86 -54.24
CA ASN A 373 -47.40 27.67 -55.43
C ASN A 373 -48.50 27.50 -56.49
N ILE A 374 -48.96 26.28 -56.74
CA ILE A 374 -50.07 26.00 -57.68
C ILE A 374 -51.35 26.71 -57.21
N THR A 375 -51.72 26.59 -55.93
CA THR A 375 -52.89 27.29 -55.36
C THR A 375 -52.78 28.81 -55.49
N SER A 376 -51.57 29.36 -55.35
CA SER A 376 -51.33 30.80 -55.51
C SER A 376 -51.41 31.27 -56.97
N LEU A 377 -51.12 30.37 -57.92
CA LEU A 377 -51.11 30.63 -59.36
C LEU A 377 -52.45 30.33 -60.06
N GLU A 378 -53.40 29.67 -59.40
CA GLU A 378 -54.73 29.33 -59.94
C GLU A 378 -55.50 30.57 -60.44
N LYS A 379 -55.25 31.75 -59.85
CA LYS A 379 -55.87 33.03 -60.24
C LYS A 379 -55.25 33.67 -61.49
N VAL A 380 -54.14 33.12 -62.00
CA VAL A 380 -53.43 33.60 -63.21
C VAL A 380 -53.54 32.52 -64.28
N SER A 381 -54.52 32.65 -65.16
CA SER A 381 -54.96 31.62 -66.13
C SER A 381 -53.85 31.07 -67.04
N ASN A 382 -53.76 29.74 -67.12
CA ASN A 382 -53.03 28.91 -68.10
C ASN A 382 -51.56 29.27 -68.34
N SER A 383 -50.72 29.16 -67.31
CA SER A 383 -49.26 29.23 -67.50
C SER A 383 -48.65 27.84 -67.72
N SER A 384 -47.72 27.74 -68.68
CA SER A 384 -46.85 26.57 -68.90
C SER A 384 -46.09 26.12 -67.64
N LEU A 385 -45.99 27.01 -66.65
CA LEU A 385 -45.38 26.75 -65.35
C LEU A 385 -46.18 25.77 -64.48
N VAL A 386 -47.53 25.82 -64.52
CA VAL A 386 -48.37 24.87 -63.77
C VAL A 386 -48.21 23.45 -64.33
N ALA A 387 -48.15 23.31 -65.66
CA ALA A 387 -47.87 22.02 -66.31
C ALA A 387 -46.49 21.46 -65.91
N ARG A 388 -45.49 22.32 -65.72
CA ARG A 388 -44.17 21.92 -65.24
C ARG A 388 -44.22 21.42 -63.79
N TYR A 389 -44.96 22.10 -62.92
CA TYR A 389 -45.14 21.65 -61.53
C TYR A 389 -45.89 20.32 -61.42
N LEU A 390 -46.90 20.08 -62.26
CA LEU A 390 -47.57 18.78 -62.30
C LEU A 390 -46.61 17.66 -62.74
N ALA A 391 -45.79 17.91 -63.78
CA ALA A 391 -44.78 16.95 -64.21
C ALA A 391 -43.63 16.75 -63.21
N ASP A 392 -43.35 17.74 -62.36
CA ASP A 392 -42.41 17.61 -61.23
C ASP A 392 -43.03 16.77 -60.10
N LEU A 393 -44.32 16.95 -59.80
CA LEU A 393 -45.04 16.13 -58.82
C LEU A 393 -45.10 14.66 -59.24
N ASP A 394 -45.42 14.36 -60.51
CA ASP A 394 -45.46 12.97 -61.00
C ASP A 394 -44.09 12.28 -60.83
N ARG A 395 -43.00 12.99 -61.13
CA ARG A 395 -41.63 12.49 -60.97
C ARG A 395 -41.25 12.28 -59.50
N GLU A 396 -41.66 13.20 -58.63
CA GLU A 396 -41.46 13.07 -57.18
C GLU A 396 -42.24 11.87 -56.62
N GLU A 397 -43.42 11.57 -57.16
CA GLU A 397 -44.20 10.39 -56.76
C GLU A 397 -43.52 9.08 -57.15
N ASP A 398 -42.95 9.01 -58.37
CA ASP A 398 -42.14 7.86 -58.81
C ASP A 398 -40.88 7.69 -57.93
N ASP A 399 -40.20 8.79 -57.58
CA ASP A 399 -39.02 8.79 -56.69
C ASP A 399 -39.37 8.34 -55.26
N LEU A 400 -40.53 8.76 -54.72
CA LEU A 400 -41.03 8.30 -53.43
C LEU A 400 -41.32 6.79 -53.43
N LEU A 401 -41.92 6.27 -54.49
CA LEU A 401 -42.18 4.83 -54.64
C LEU A 401 -40.87 4.05 -54.67
N GLN A 402 -39.88 4.51 -55.45
CA GLN A 402 -38.57 3.89 -55.51
C GLN A 402 -37.84 3.92 -54.17
N THR A 403 -37.86 5.06 -53.48
CA THR A 403 -37.19 5.23 -52.18
C THR A 403 -37.83 4.37 -51.09
N ARG A 404 -39.17 4.27 -51.06
CA ARG A 404 -39.89 3.39 -50.13
C ARG A 404 -39.58 1.92 -50.37
N SER A 405 -39.54 1.48 -51.62
CA SER A 405 -39.15 0.11 -51.97
C SER A 405 -37.69 -0.19 -51.55
N ALA A 406 -36.78 0.78 -51.69
CA ALA A 406 -35.40 0.64 -51.21
C ALA A 406 -35.31 0.55 -49.68
N ILE A 407 -36.12 1.32 -48.94
CA ILE A 407 -36.21 1.22 -47.47
C ILE A 407 -36.71 -0.16 -47.06
N GLU A 408 -37.79 -0.66 -47.69
CA GLU A 408 -38.36 -1.97 -47.38
C GLU A 408 -37.35 -3.10 -47.60
N SER A 409 -36.64 -3.10 -48.74
CA SER A 409 -35.57 -4.08 -49.01
C SER A 409 -34.45 -4.02 -47.96
N LYS A 410 -34.01 -2.82 -47.57
CA LYS A 410 -32.95 -2.66 -46.55
C LYS A 410 -33.44 -3.06 -45.16
N GLN A 411 -34.70 -2.80 -44.82
CA GLN A 411 -35.32 -3.24 -43.57
C GLN A 411 -35.41 -4.77 -43.50
N GLU A 412 -35.78 -5.44 -44.59
CA GLU A 412 -35.75 -6.90 -44.67
C GLU A 412 -34.34 -7.45 -44.47
N GLU A 413 -33.33 -6.86 -45.11
CA GLU A 413 -31.93 -7.23 -44.91
C GLU A 413 -31.47 -7.02 -43.46
N CYS A 414 -31.84 -5.91 -42.82
CA CYS A 414 -31.60 -5.66 -41.39
C CYS A 414 -32.19 -6.77 -40.52
N VAL A 415 -33.45 -7.14 -40.74
CA VAL A 415 -34.12 -8.20 -39.95
C VAL A 415 -33.45 -9.56 -40.17
N GLN A 416 -33.02 -9.86 -41.40
CA GLN A 416 -32.29 -11.10 -41.69
C GLN A 416 -30.93 -11.14 -40.98
N LEU A 417 -30.17 -10.06 -41.01
CA LEU A 417 -28.89 -9.95 -40.31
C LEU A 417 -29.06 -10.00 -38.80
N GLU A 418 -30.12 -9.38 -38.26
CA GLU A 418 -30.43 -9.43 -36.83
C GLU A 418 -30.70 -10.86 -36.37
N ASN A 419 -31.48 -11.63 -37.13
CA ASN A 419 -31.76 -13.03 -36.82
C ASN A 419 -30.50 -13.90 -36.90
N LYS A 420 -29.62 -13.67 -37.90
CA LYS A 420 -28.32 -14.36 -38.01
C LYS A 420 -27.42 -14.03 -36.82
N ALA A 421 -27.30 -12.75 -36.46
CA ALA A 421 -26.50 -12.29 -35.33
C ALA A 421 -27.02 -12.87 -34.00
N LYS A 422 -28.34 -12.88 -33.77
CA LYS A 422 -28.96 -13.50 -32.58
C LYS A 422 -28.63 -14.99 -32.49
N LYS A 423 -28.73 -15.73 -33.61
CA LYS A 423 -28.39 -17.16 -33.65
C LYS A 423 -26.91 -17.40 -33.32
N LEU A 424 -25.99 -16.62 -33.90
CA LEU A 424 -24.56 -16.71 -33.60
C LEU A 424 -24.27 -16.40 -32.13
N ILE A 425 -24.87 -15.35 -31.56
CA ILE A 425 -24.71 -14.99 -30.14
C ILE A 425 -25.18 -16.12 -29.23
N SER A 426 -26.33 -16.75 -29.53
CA SER A 426 -26.81 -17.91 -28.76
C SER A 426 -25.83 -19.09 -28.83
N GLN A 427 -25.27 -19.38 -30.00
CA GLN A 427 -24.27 -20.44 -30.16
C GLN A 427 -22.96 -20.13 -29.42
N ILE A 428 -22.52 -18.87 -29.42
CA ILE A 428 -21.35 -18.43 -28.65
C ILE A 428 -21.58 -18.61 -27.15
N LEU A 429 -22.76 -18.20 -26.64
CA LEU A 429 -23.11 -18.36 -25.23
C LEU A 429 -23.21 -19.84 -24.82
N GLU A 430 -23.76 -20.70 -25.68
CA GLU A 430 -23.81 -22.15 -25.45
C GLU A 430 -22.39 -22.72 -25.34
N THR A 431 -21.51 -22.38 -26.29
CA THR A 431 -20.11 -22.82 -26.30
C THR A 431 -19.35 -22.34 -25.05
N LEU A 432 -19.54 -21.07 -24.66
CA LEU A 432 -18.95 -20.51 -23.44
C LEU A 432 -19.49 -21.14 -22.16
N ASN A 433 -20.73 -21.60 -22.14
CA ASN A 433 -21.29 -22.31 -21.00
C ASN A 433 -20.72 -23.72 -20.87
N THR A 434 -20.49 -24.42 -21.98
CA THR A 434 -19.80 -25.71 -21.97
C THR A 434 -18.37 -25.58 -21.45
N ILE A 435 -17.60 -24.59 -21.92
CA ILE A 435 -16.20 -24.37 -21.52
C ILE A 435 -16.04 -24.02 -20.03
N VAL A 436 -17.05 -23.45 -19.40
CA VAL A 436 -17.01 -23.11 -17.96
C VAL A 436 -17.49 -24.26 -17.07
N LEU A 437 -18.22 -25.23 -17.63
CA LEU A 437 -18.67 -26.42 -16.91
C LEU A 437 -17.65 -27.57 -16.94
N GLU A 438 -16.74 -27.56 -17.92
CA GLU A 438 -15.54 -28.38 -17.99
C GLU A 438 -14.39 -27.73 -17.20
#